data_AF-A0A7L1INU1-F1
#
_entry.id   AF-A0A7L1INU1-F1
#
_cell.length_a   1.000
_cell.length_b   1.000
_cell.length_c   1.000
_cell.angle_alpha   90.00
_cell.angle_beta   90.00
_cell.angle_gamma   90.00
#
_symmetry.space_group_name_H-M   'P 1'
#
loop_
_entity.id
_entity.type
_entity.pdbx_description
1 polymer ?
#
loop_
_entity_poly.entity_id
_entity_poly.type
_entity_poly.pdbx_seq_one_letter_code
_entity_poly.pdbx_strand_id
1 'polypeptide(L)'
;AIAVTEQPVSVAVPVGYSFSLRCRAQGRTSLQYQWFCQHQSVCRQIPGATKQDLPITAQQTQLYTCRINDLYRNVVFSDWVKVEVHQCVARGLPPRLWRGEPVIVLNPTEQRVEVGKPLQLQCAAMGVPAPSYQWYRNGNLLEQQKKKKLWITHAKVSDSGTYLCCASNSHGEHWTNAVDVHIGEILPPPEHLRLCHFVFPLATGKIALLVGNNHYQHHPNLMAPVTDVFELSLLLEQLGFQVVSLLD
;
A
#
# COMPACT_ATOMS: atom_id res chain seq x y z
N ALA A 1 24.65 -30.43 6.62
CA ALA A 1 23.82 -29.77 5.60
C ALA A 1 23.90 -28.27 5.81
N ILE A 2 23.80 -27.49 4.73
CA ILE A 2 23.71 -26.03 4.80
C ILE A 2 22.26 -25.69 5.15
N ALA A 3 22.05 -24.79 6.10
CA ALA A 3 20.73 -24.30 6.49
C ALA A 3 20.72 -22.77 6.44
N VAL A 4 19.84 -22.17 5.64
CA VAL A 4 19.66 -20.71 5.59
C VAL A 4 18.90 -20.27 6.84
N THR A 5 19.50 -19.39 7.64
CA THR A 5 18.96 -18.91 8.92
C THR A 5 18.36 -17.51 8.83
N GLU A 6 18.80 -16.70 7.87
CA GLU A 6 18.20 -15.40 7.54
C GLU A 6 18.02 -15.34 6.02
N GLN A 7 16.76 -15.30 5.58
CA GLN A 7 16.42 -15.06 4.18
C GLN A 7 16.50 -13.56 3.88
N PRO A 8 16.92 -13.17 2.66
CA PRO A 8 16.72 -11.80 2.23
C PRO A 8 15.23 -11.47 2.18
N VAL A 9 14.90 -10.19 2.28
CA VAL A 9 13.53 -9.70 2.18
C VAL A 9 13.32 -8.91 0.89
N SER A 10 12.11 -8.99 0.32
CA SER A 10 11.73 -8.09 -0.77
C SER A 10 11.69 -6.65 -0.27
N VAL A 11 11.96 -5.68 -1.14
CA VAL A 11 12.08 -4.26 -0.81
C VAL A 11 11.37 -3.42 -1.88
N ALA A 12 10.68 -2.35 -1.47
CA ALA A 12 10.08 -1.38 -2.39
C ALA A 12 10.55 0.03 -2.02
N VAL A 13 11.34 0.68 -2.85
CA VAL A 13 12.03 1.94 -2.51
C VAL A 13 12.10 2.89 -3.70
N PRO A 14 12.32 4.21 -3.50
CA PRO A 14 12.60 5.12 -4.59
C PRO A 14 13.92 4.81 -5.31
N VAL A 15 14.03 5.28 -6.54
CA VAL A 15 15.31 5.28 -7.28
C VAL A 15 16.39 6.04 -6.51
N GLY A 16 17.62 5.53 -6.54
CA GLY A 16 18.77 6.05 -5.82
C GLY A 16 18.86 5.63 -4.34
N TYR A 17 17.82 5.02 -3.77
CA TYR A 17 17.85 4.61 -2.36
C TYR A 17 18.84 3.46 -2.14
N SER A 18 19.69 3.59 -1.12
CA SER A 18 20.71 2.58 -0.78
C SER A 18 20.31 1.77 0.44
N PHE A 19 20.50 0.45 0.36
CA PHE A 19 20.23 -0.51 1.43
C PHE A 19 21.10 -1.76 1.24
N SER A 20 20.98 -2.76 2.12
CA SER A 20 21.66 -4.05 1.95
C SER A 20 20.68 -5.22 2.04
N LEU A 21 20.75 -6.12 1.06
CA LEU A 21 20.11 -7.44 1.18
C LEU A 21 21.00 -8.32 2.06
N ARG A 22 20.39 -9.10 2.95
CA ARG A 22 21.10 -9.97 3.88
C ARG A 22 20.71 -11.42 3.66
N CYS A 23 21.71 -12.29 3.59
CA CYS A 23 21.50 -13.73 3.62
C CYS A 23 22.49 -14.35 4.61
N ARG A 24 21.99 -15.09 5.60
CA ARG A 24 22.81 -15.79 6.59
C ARG A 24 22.48 -17.27 6.53
N ALA A 25 23.50 -18.10 6.61
CA ALA A 25 23.36 -19.54 6.67
C ALA A 25 24.34 -20.14 7.69
N GLN A 26 23.99 -21.33 8.18
CA GLN A 26 24.83 -22.15 9.03
C GLN A 26 25.19 -23.46 8.31
N GLY A 27 26.40 -23.94 8.56
CA GLY A 27 26.91 -25.17 7.98
C GLY A 27 27.99 -25.75 8.87
N ARG A 28 28.40 -26.99 8.58
CA ARG A 28 29.46 -27.68 9.34
C ARG A 28 30.87 -27.18 8.99
N THR A 29 31.00 -26.43 7.89
CA THR A 29 32.26 -25.91 7.37
C THR A 29 32.08 -24.46 6.93
N SER A 30 33.19 -23.81 6.56
CA SER A 30 33.17 -22.45 6.02
C SER A 30 32.27 -22.36 4.79
N LEU A 31 31.37 -21.37 4.81
CA LEU A 31 30.40 -21.13 3.75
C LEU A 31 30.89 -20.03 2.80
N GLN A 32 30.66 -20.24 1.51
CA GLN A 32 30.91 -19.28 0.45
C GLN A 32 29.58 -18.79 -0.09
N TYR A 33 29.48 -17.47 -0.29
CA TYR A 33 28.29 -16.82 -0.80
C TYR A 33 28.54 -16.33 -2.22
N GLN A 34 27.50 -16.27 -3.04
CA GLN A 34 27.53 -15.61 -4.33
C GLN A 34 26.13 -15.12 -4.68
N TRP A 35 25.99 -13.81 -4.91
CA TRP A 35 24.71 -13.23 -5.31
C TRP A 35 24.49 -13.23 -6.82
N PHE A 36 23.21 -13.35 -7.18
CA PHE A 36 22.70 -13.31 -8.55
C PHE A 36 21.58 -12.29 -8.63
N CYS A 37 21.48 -11.59 -9.76
CA CYS A 37 20.33 -10.78 -10.11
C CYS A 37 19.64 -11.33 -11.35
N GLN A 38 18.34 -11.15 -11.42
CA GLN A 38 17.54 -11.44 -12.59
C GLN A 38 16.72 -10.22 -12.98
N HIS A 39 16.89 -9.81 -14.23
CA HIS A 39 16.04 -8.81 -14.87
C HIS A 39 15.32 -9.48 -16.03
N GLN A 40 13.99 -9.40 -16.03
CA GLN A 40 13.13 -10.14 -16.95
C GLN A 40 13.43 -11.65 -16.88
N SER A 41 13.98 -12.25 -17.94
CA SER A 41 14.30 -13.68 -18.02
C SER A 41 15.79 -13.98 -17.93
N VAL A 42 16.64 -12.96 -17.74
CA VAL A 42 18.10 -13.13 -17.74
C VAL A 42 18.63 -13.09 -16.31
N CYS A 43 19.12 -14.24 -15.83
CA CYS A 43 19.84 -14.36 -14.58
C CYS A 43 21.34 -14.15 -14.81
N ARG A 44 21.98 -13.29 -14.00
CA ARG A 44 23.41 -12.99 -14.07
C ARG A 44 24.01 -13.05 -12.68
N GLN A 45 25.23 -13.59 -12.60
CA GLN A 45 26.05 -13.47 -11.39
C GLN A 45 26.49 -12.02 -11.22
N ILE A 46 26.44 -11.50 -10.00
CA ILE A 46 27.00 -10.19 -9.67
C ILE A 46 28.49 -10.38 -9.33
N PRO A 47 29.43 -9.87 -10.14
CA PRO A 47 30.85 -10.07 -9.90
C PRO A 47 31.29 -9.51 -8.54
N GLY A 48 32.06 -10.29 -7.77
CA GLY A 48 32.58 -9.87 -6.46
C GLY A 48 31.56 -9.85 -5.31
N ALA A 49 30.29 -10.16 -5.56
CA ALA A 49 29.25 -10.23 -4.54
C ALA A 49 29.31 -11.55 -3.74
N THR A 50 30.38 -11.74 -2.98
CA THR A 50 30.66 -12.98 -2.23
C THR A 50 30.46 -12.85 -0.71
N LYS A 51 29.91 -11.72 -0.26
CA LYS A 51 29.60 -11.46 1.14
C LYS A 51 28.15 -11.84 1.47
N GLN A 52 27.90 -12.04 2.76
CA GLN A 52 26.58 -12.33 3.32
C GLN A 52 25.61 -11.13 3.16
N ASP A 53 26.16 -9.91 3.13
CA ASP A 53 25.44 -8.68 2.85
C ASP A 53 25.77 -8.17 1.45
N LEU A 54 24.74 -7.89 0.66
CA LEU A 54 24.85 -7.28 -0.66
C LEU A 54 24.35 -5.83 -0.59
N PRO A 55 25.26 -4.83 -0.62
CA PRO A 55 24.85 -3.43 -0.73
C PRO A 55 24.26 -3.16 -2.11
N ILE A 56 23.09 -2.52 -2.14
CA ILE A 56 22.33 -2.18 -3.34
C ILE A 56 22.03 -0.68 -3.32
N THR A 57 22.22 -0.04 -4.46
CA THR A 57 21.60 1.25 -4.77
C THR A 57 20.50 0.99 -5.79
N ALA A 58 19.25 1.25 -5.42
CA ALA A 58 18.08 0.98 -6.24
C ALA A 58 18.11 1.80 -7.53
N GLN A 59 18.18 1.14 -8.69
CA GLN A 59 18.15 1.82 -10.01
C GLN A 59 17.00 1.31 -10.88
N GLN A 60 16.72 0.01 -10.81
CA GLN A 60 15.70 -0.66 -11.60
C GLN A 60 15.13 -1.86 -10.83
N THR A 61 13.90 -2.23 -11.18
CA THR A 61 13.22 -3.36 -10.53
C THR A 61 13.82 -4.68 -10.97
N GLN A 62 14.32 -5.47 -10.02
CA GLN A 62 15.00 -6.74 -10.29
C GLN A 62 14.74 -7.76 -9.19
N LEU A 63 14.96 -9.03 -9.53
CA LEU A 63 14.95 -10.13 -8.56
C LEU A 63 16.39 -10.46 -8.14
N TYR A 64 16.57 -10.88 -6.90
CA TYR A 64 17.86 -11.28 -6.36
C TYR A 64 17.73 -12.62 -5.63
N THR A 65 18.78 -13.43 -5.68
CA THR A 65 18.94 -14.64 -4.86
C THR A 65 20.40 -14.80 -4.46
N CYS A 66 20.63 -15.42 -3.33
CA CYS A 66 21.97 -15.75 -2.84
C CYS A 66 22.20 -17.26 -2.96
N ARG A 67 23.30 -17.65 -3.59
CA ARG A 67 23.80 -19.02 -3.57
C ARG A 67 24.78 -19.19 -2.43
N ILE A 68 24.58 -20.22 -1.62
CA ILE A 68 25.47 -20.62 -0.55
C ILE A 68 26.04 -21.98 -0.89
N ASN A 69 27.36 -22.11 -0.84
CA ASN A 69 28.03 -23.39 -0.99
C ASN A 69 29.04 -23.64 0.13
N ASP A 70 29.31 -24.91 0.41
CA ASP A 70 30.31 -25.33 1.39
C ASP A 70 31.57 -25.91 0.69
N LEU A 71 32.55 -26.32 1.49
CA LEU A 71 33.80 -26.92 0.99
C LEU A 71 33.58 -28.27 0.28
N TYR A 72 32.46 -28.96 0.53
CA TYR A 72 32.09 -30.22 -0.09
C TYR A 72 31.23 -30.03 -1.34
N ARG A 73 31.11 -28.78 -1.84
CA ARG A 73 30.29 -28.39 -3.00
C ARG A 73 28.80 -28.67 -2.84
N ASN A 74 28.29 -28.77 -1.60
CA ASN A 74 26.85 -28.68 -1.37
C ASN A 74 26.38 -27.28 -1.73
N VAL A 75 25.21 -27.16 -2.36
CA VAL A 75 24.68 -25.88 -2.83
C VAL A 75 23.24 -25.71 -2.35
N VAL A 76 22.95 -24.54 -1.77
CA VAL A 76 21.61 -24.10 -1.40
C VAL A 76 21.40 -22.68 -1.91
N PHE A 77 20.20 -22.38 -2.36
CA PHE A 77 19.81 -21.02 -2.73
C PHE A 77 18.87 -20.44 -1.67
N SER A 78 18.99 -19.13 -1.45
CA SER A 78 17.98 -18.36 -0.73
C SER A 78 16.70 -18.24 -1.56
N ASP A 79 15.62 -17.80 -0.92
CA ASP A 79 14.43 -17.39 -1.63
C ASP A 79 14.74 -16.22 -2.58
N TRP A 80 13.97 -16.15 -3.67
CA TRP A 80 14.02 -15.01 -4.57
C TRP A 80 13.31 -13.82 -3.95
N VAL A 81 13.99 -12.68 -3.93
CA VAL A 81 13.42 -11.42 -3.43
C VAL A 81 13.36 -10.39 -4.54
N LYS A 82 12.30 -9.59 -4.52
CA LYS A 82 12.11 -8.49 -5.46
C LYS A 82 12.55 -7.19 -4.81
N VAL A 83 13.46 -6.49 -5.48
CA VAL A 83 13.73 -5.08 -5.24
C VAL A 83 12.91 -4.30 -6.25
N GLU A 84 11.83 -3.70 -5.80
CA GLU A 84 10.95 -2.85 -6.60
C GLU A 84 11.37 -1.39 -6.47
N VAL A 85 11.51 -0.72 -7.62
CA VAL A 85 11.99 0.66 -7.69
C VAL A 85 10.89 1.59 -8.18
N HIS A 86 10.52 2.55 -7.34
CA HIS A 86 9.59 3.62 -7.67
C HIS A 86 10.34 4.78 -8.33
N GLN A 87 10.05 5.05 -9.60
CA GLN A 87 10.76 6.07 -10.41
C GLN A 87 10.35 7.51 -10.07
N CYS A 88 9.06 7.72 -9.81
CA CYS A 88 8.50 9.02 -9.46
C CYS A 88 7.86 8.93 -8.08
N VAL A 89 8.41 9.66 -7.12
CA VAL A 89 7.88 9.73 -5.76
C VAL A 89 7.82 11.20 -5.34
N ALA A 90 6.87 11.55 -4.46
CA ALA A 90 6.70 12.92 -3.99
C ALA A 90 7.98 13.45 -3.32
N ARG A 91 8.23 14.75 -3.44
CA ARG A 91 9.38 15.40 -2.81
C ARG A 91 9.35 15.18 -1.30
N GLY A 92 10.51 14.90 -0.71
CA GLY A 92 10.65 14.65 0.73
C GLY A 92 10.40 13.20 1.15
N LEU A 93 10.21 12.28 0.19
CA LEU A 93 10.15 10.85 0.44
C LEU A 93 11.46 10.14 0.04
N PRO A 94 11.90 9.11 0.79
CA PRO A 94 11.33 8.68 2.07
C PRO A 94 11.58 9.74 3.17
N PRO A 95 10.78 9.74 4.26
CA PRO A 95 11.00 10.67 5.37
C PRO A 95 12.41 10.59 5.94
N ARG A 96 12.88 11.68 6.55
CA ARG A 96 14.15 11.65 7.30
C ARG A 96 14.04 10.60 8.41
N LEU A 97 15.08 9.76 8.54
CA LEU A 97 15.13 8.66 9.52
C LEU A 97 14.07 7.56 9.31
N TRP A 98 13.60 7.40 8.06
CA TRP A 98 12.73 6.28 7.69
C TRP A 98 13.37 4.93 8.06
N ARG A 99 12.61 4.07 8.76
CA ARG A 99 13.09 2.77 9.25
C ARG A 99 12.59 1.60 8.42
N GLY A 100 11.84 1.88 7.36
CA GLY A 100 11.32 0.87 6.45
C GLY A 100 9.83 0.60 6.62
N GLU A 101 9.13 1.34 7.47
CA GLU A 101 7.67 1.33 7.58
C GLU A 101 6.98 1.68 6.24
N PRO A 102 5.74 1.21 6.00
CA PRO A 102 5.07 1.48 4.73
C PRO A 102 4.77 2.98 4.56
N VAL A 103 5.04 3.50 3.36
CA VAL A 103 4.67 4.87 2.99
C VAL A 103 3.96 4.86 1.65
N ILE A 104 2.71 5.34 1.62
CA ILE A 104 1.92 5.42 0.37
C ILE A 104 2.59 6.40 -0.60
N VAL A 105 2.83 5.92 -1.82
CA VAL A 105 3.39 6.72 -2.93
C VAL A 105 2.38 6.93 -4.05
N LEU A 106 1.32 6.12 -4.09
CA LEU A 106 0.22 6.25 -5.02
C LEU A 106 -1.08 5.90 -4.30
N ASN A 107 -1.98 6.89 -4.24
CA ASN A 107 -3.35 6.70 -3.80
C ASN A 107 -4.22 6.22 -4.98
N PRO A 108 -5.29 5.45 -4.71
CA PRO A 108 -6.31 5.22 -5.72
C PRO A 108 -7.00 6.53 -6.08
N THR A 109 -7.76 6.52 -7.19
CA THR A 109 -8.50 7.68 -7.68
C THR A 109 -9.98 7.37 -7.73
N GLU A 110 -10.81 8.40 -7.54
CA GLU A 110 -12.26 8.30 -7.74
C GLU A 110 -12.57 7.89 -9.18
N GLN A 111 -13.60 7.06 -9.36
CA GLN A 111 -14.00 6.56 -10.67
C GLN A 111 -15.52 6.46 -10.80
N ARG A 112 -16.02 6.80 -11.98
CA ARG A 112 -17.38 6.49 -12.42
C ARG A 112 -17.27 5.45 -13.52
N VAL A 113 -17.86 4.28 -13.32
CA VAL A 113 -17.73 3.13 -14.22
C VAL A 113 -19.11 2.67 -14.67
N GLU A 114 -19.26 2.35 -15.94
CA GLU A 114 -20.51 1.76 -16.44
C GLU A 114 -20.69 0.34 -15.91
N VAL A 115 -21.94 -0.07 -15.70
CA VAL A 115 -22.26 -1.45 -15.35
C VAL A 115 -21.68 -2.41 -16.40
N GLY A 116 -21.02 -3.46 -15.94
CA GLY A 116 -20.40 -4.49 -16.77
C GLY A 116 -19.01 -4.15 -17.32
N LYS A 117 -18.55 -2.89 -17.21
CA LYS A 117 -17.18 -2.49 -17.56
C LYS A 117 -16.18 -2.85 -16.45
N PRO A 118 -14.88 -2.92 -16.76
CA PRO A 118 -13.87 -3.18 -15.74
C PRO A 118 -13.61 -1.96 -14.86
N LEU A 119 -13.52 -2.20 -13.54
CA LEU A 119 -13.01 -1.24 -12.55
C LEU A 119 -11.58 -1.61 -12.18
N GLN A 120 -10.67 -0.64 -12.24
CA GLN A 120 -9.28 -0.79 -11.80
C GLN A 120 -8.92 0.28 -10.79
N LEU A 121 -8.70 -0.11 -9.54
CA LEU A 121 -8.07 0.75 -8.54
C LEU A 121 -6.62 0.33 -8.33
N GLN A 122 -5.76 1.29 -8.00
CA GLN A 122 -4.35 1.04 -7.77
C GLN A 122 -3.86 1.80 -6.53
N CYS A 123 -3.15 1.11 -5.65
CA CYS A 123 -2.37 1.68 -4.58
C CYS A 123 -0.92 1.22 -4.71
N ALA A 124 0.03 2.06 -4.31
CA ALA A 124 1.43 1.68 -4.20
C ALA A 124 2.05 2.31 -2.97
N ALA A 125 3.00 1.58 -2.39
CA ALA A 125 3.71 1.98 -1.20
C ALA A 125 5.20 1.60 -1.31
N MET A 126 6.06 2.37 -0.68
CA MET A 126 7.43 1.97 -0.37
C MET A 126 7.50 1.31 1.01
N GLY A 127 8.52 0.51 1.27
CA GLY A 127 8.73 -0.27 2.49
C GLY A 127 9.98 -1.15 2.44
N VAL A 128 10.62 -1.32 3.59
CA VAL A 128 11.69 -2.29 3.85
C VAL A 128 11.31 -3.08 5.12
N PRO A 129 10.74 -4.29 5.03
CA PRO A 129 10.42 -5.07 3.82
C PRO A 129 9.33 -4.47 2.93
N ALA A 130 9.25 -4.94 1.68
CA ALA A 130 8.20 -4.57 0.72
C ALA A 130 6.81 -4.81 1.34
N PRO A 131 5.90 -3.82 1.30
CA PRO A 131 4.58 -3.98 1.91
C PRO A 131 3.71 -5.02 1.22
N SER A 132 2.91 -5.72 2.02
CA SER A 132 1.74 -6.46 1.56
C SER A 132 0.53 -5.52 1.46
N TYR A 133 -0.47 -5.88 0.67
CA TYR A 133 -1.63 -5.02 0.40
C TYR A 133 -2.92 -5.72 0.77
N GLN A 134 -3.91 -4.94 1.20
CA GLN A 134 -5.26 -5.43 1.46
C GLN A 134 -6.28 -4.33 1.16
N TRP A 135 -7.27 -4.63 0.33
CA TRP A 135 -8.34 -3.70 -0.02
C TRP A 135 -9.56 -3.86 0.88
N TYR A 136 -10.25 -2.73 1.05
CA TYR A 136 -11.50 -2.60 1.80
C TYR A 136 -12.53 -1.82 0.97
N ARG A 137 -13.80 -2.19 1.14
CA ARG A 137 -14.94 -1.47 0.55
C ARG A 137 -15.99 -1.22 1.62
N ASN A 138 -16.35 0.04 1.84
CA ASN A 138 -17.30 0.45 2.88
C ASN A 138 -16.93 -0.11 4.26
N GLY A 139 -15.64 -0.07 4.59
CA GLY A 139 -15.08 -0.63 5.83
C GLY A 139 -14.92 -2.17 5.86
N ASN A 140 -15.46 -2.89 4.87
CA ASN A 140 -15.40 -4.36 4.84
C ASN A 140 -14.17 -4.88 4.10
N LEU A 141 -13.57 -5.94 4.63
CA LEU A 141 -12.42 -6.63 4.06
C LEU A 141 -12.78 -7.31 2.73
N LEU A 142 -12.02 -7.03 1.67
CA LEU A 142 -12.10 -7.77 0.42
C LEU A 142 -11.07 -8.91 0.43
N GLU A 143 -11.42 -10.07 0.97
CA GLU A 143 -10.47 -11.17 1.27
C GLU A 143 -9.56 -11.58 0.11
N GLN A 144 -10.06 -11.52 -1.12
CA GLN A 144 -9.31 -11.95 -2.31
C GLN A 144 -8.49 -10.82 -2.94
N GLN A 145 -8.60 -9.59 -2.45
CA GLN A 145 -7.97 -8.40 -3.01
C GLN A 145 -6.73 -8.02 -2.19
N LYS A 146 -5.64 -8.77 -2.40
CA LYS A 146 -4.37 -8.61 -1.67
C LYS A 146 -3.22 -8.01 -2.50
N LYS A 147 -3.54 -7.44 -3.66
CA LYS A 147 -2.57 -6.93 -4.63
C LYS A 147 -2.61 -5.41 -4.66
N LYS A 148 -1.53 -4.81 -5.18
CA LYS A 148 -1.45 -3.35 -5.47
C LYS A 148 -2.59 -2.83 -6.35
N LYS A 149 -3.10 -3.70 -7.23
CA LYS A 149 -4.21 -3.40 -8.12
C LYS A 149 -5.42 -4.24 -7.71
N LEU A 150 -6.53 -3.57 -7.47
CA LEU A 150 -7.85 -4.20 -7.40
C LEU A 150 -8.44 -4.17 -8.81
N TRP A 151 -8.89 -5.33 -9.27
CA TRP A 151 -9.49 -5.50 -10.59
C TRP A 151 -10.83 -6.20 -10.46
N ILE A 152 -11.90 -5.52 -10.87
CA ILE A 152 -13.23 -6.10 -11.02
C ILE A 152 -13.53 -6.11 -12.52
N THR A 153 -13.58 -7.29 -13.14
CA THR A 153 -13.73 -7.44 -14.60
C THR A 153 -15.09 -6.95 -15.10
N HIS A 154 -16.15 -7.21 -14.33
CA HIS A 154 -17.53 -6.84 -14.66
C HIS A 154 -18.15 -6.15 -13.45
N ALA A 155 -18.03 -4.82 -13.43
CA ALA A 155 -18.51 -3.99 -12.34
C ALA A 155 -20.05 -4.08 -12.19
N LYS A 156 -20.53 -4.35 -10.98
CA LYS A 156 -21.96 -4.34 -10.64
C LYS A 156 -22.29 -3.10 -9.82
N VAL A 157 -23.55 -2.69 -9.80
CA VAL A 157 -24.00 -1.56 -8.96
C VAL A 157 -23.64 -1.77 -7.49
N SER A 158 -23.71 -3.02 -7.01
CA SER A 158 -23.29 -3.43 -5.65
C SER A 158 -21.80 -3.27 -5.36
N ASP A 159 -20.99 -3.05 -6.38
CA ASP A 159 -19.57 -2.74 -6.23
C ASP A 159 -19.29 -1.26 -6.01
N SER A 160 -20.32 -0.41 -6.05
CA SER A 160 -20.18 0.99 -5.67
C SER A 160 -19.86 1.14 -4.19
N GLY A 161 -19.15 2.21 -3.85
CA GLY A 161 -18.83 2.55 -2.47
C GLY A 161 -17.47 3.19 -2.32
N THR A 162 -17.07 3.33 -1.07
CA THR A 162 -15.80 3.94 -0.68
C THR A 162 -14.74 2.85 -0.54
N TYR A 163 -13.64 3.00 -1.28
CA TYR A 163 -12.53 2.07 -1.31
C TYR A 163 -11.30 2.62 -0.58
N LEU A 164 -10.62 1.72 0.15
CA LEU A 164 -9.37 1.97 0.87
C LEU A 164 -8.41 0.81 0.63
N CYS A 165 -7.11 1.11 0.63
CA CYS A 165 -6.05 0.11 0.59
C CYS A 165 -5.13 0.29 1.80
N CYS A 166 -4.89 -0.80 2.53
CA CYS A 166 -3.89 -0.87 3.59
C CYS A 166 -2.61 -1.51 3.04
N ALA A 167 -1.48 -0.84 3.22
CA ALA A 167 -0.16 -1.38 2.97
C ALA A 167 0.54 -1.68 4.31
N SER A 168 1.01 -2.91 4.52
CA SER A 168 1.55 -3.36 5.81
C SER A 168 2.85 -4.17 5.66
N ASN A 169 3.76 -4.02 6.62
CA ASN A 169 4.96 -4.85 6.77
C ASN A 169 5.30 -5.04 8.26
N SER A 170 6.46 -5.62 8.56
CA SER A 170 6.90 -5.88 9.94
C SER A 170 7.15 -4.62 10.79
N HIS A 171 7.20 -3.43 10.19
CA HIS A 171 7.41 -2.15 10.88
C HIS A 171 6.12 -1.35 11.06
N GLY A 172 4.98 -1.79 10.52
CA GLY A 172 3.69 -1.15 10.70
C GLY A 172 2.81 -1.20 9.45
N GLU A 173 1.82 -0.30 9.41
CA GLU A 173 0.88 -0.16 8.30
C GLU A 173 0.62 1.30 7.94
N HIS A 174 0.17 1.53 6.71
CA HIS A 174 -0.22 2.84 6.19
C HIS A 174 -1.41 2.68 5.24
N TRP A 175 -2.44 3.48 5.46
CA TRP A 175 -3.68 3.48 4.69
C TRP A 175 -3.67 4.54 3.59
N THR A 176 -4.29 4.23 2.45
CA THR A 176 -4.54 5.24 1.41
C THR A 176 -5.65 6.20 1.82
N ASN A 177 -5.79 7.29 1.08
CA ASN A 177 -7.02 8.08 1.10
C ASN A 177 -8.21 7.22 0.65
N ALA A 178 -9.37 7.50 1.25
CA ALA A 178 -10.64 6.94 0.81
C ALA A 178 -11.00 7.52 -0.57
N VAL A 179 -11.47 6.67 -1.48
CA VAL A 179 -12.00 7.12 -2.78
C VAL A 179 -13.36 6.53 -3.06
N ASP A 180 -14.25 7.36 -3.58
CA ASP A 180 -15.58 6.93 -3.97
C ASP A 180 -15.59 6.40 -5.41
N VAL A 181 -16.17 5.21 -5.55
CA VAL A 181 -16.43 4.58 -6.83
C VAL A 181 -17.93 4.46 -7.02
N HIS A 182 -18.40 4.99 -8.15
CA HIS A 182 -19.79 4.89 -8.54
C HIS A 182 -19.94 4.02 -9.78
N ILE A 183 -20.75 2.97 -9.69
CA ILE A 183 -21.08 2.08 -10.81
C ILE A 183 -22.56 2.25 -11.16
N GLY A 184 -22.83 2.72 -12.37
CA GLY A 184 -24.18 2.96 -12.86
C GLY A 184 -24.20 3.18 -14.36
N GLU A 185 -25.36 3.50 -14.91
CA GLU A 185 -25.45 3.90 -16.32
C GLU A 185 -24.86 5.29 -16.48
N ILE A 186 -23.88 5.45 -17.39
CA ILE A 186 -23.48 6.78 -17.85
C ILE A 186 -24.57 7.22 -18.82
N LEU A 187 -25.47 8.08 -18.35
CA LEU A 187 -26.43 8.71 -19.25
C LEU A 187 -25.65 9.47 -20.33
N PRO A 188 -25.95 9.28 -21.62
CA PRO A 188 -25.36 10.11 -22.66
C PRO A 188 -25.66 11.58 -22.36
N PRO A 189 -24.77 12.53 -22.74
CA PRO A 189 -25.09 13.95 -22.65
C PRO A 189 -26.46 14.18 -23.30
N PRO A 190 -27.38 14.91 -22.66
CA PRO A 190 -28.70 15.12 -23.24
C PRO A 190 -28.56 15.98 -24.49
N GLU A 191 -28.49 15.34 -25.65
CA GLU A 191 -28.76 16.00 -26.91
C GLU A 191 -30.27 16.27 -26.99
N HIS A 192 -30.64 17.55 -26.95
CA HIS A 192 -31.95 18.08 -27.34
C HIS A 192 -33.20 17.73 -26.50
N LEU A 193 -33.15 17.91 -25.18
CA LEU A 193 -34.38 18.20 -24.43
C LEU A 193 -34.39 19.68 -24.00
N ARG A 194 -35.02 20.49 -24.86
CA ARG A 194 -35.47 21.83 -24.50
C ARG A 194 -36.45 21.73 -23.32
N LEU A 195 -36.14 22.47 -22.26
CA LEU A 195 -37.05 23.03 -21.25
C LEU A 195 -38.06 22.05 -20.61
N CYS A 196 -37.72 21.60 -19.41
CA CYS A 196 -38.56 21.83 -18.23
C CYS A 196 -37.61 21.97 -17.02
N HIS A 197 -37.73 23.07 -16.29
CA HIS A 197 -37.10 23.25 -14.98
C HIS A 197 -37.57 22.12 -14.05
N PHE A 198 -36.77 21.07 -13.92
CA PHE A 198 -36.73 20.28 -12.70
C PHE A 198 -35.66 20.92 -11.83
N VAL A 199 -36.10 21.77 -10.91
CA VAL A 199 -35.29 22.12 -9.74
C VAL A 199 -35.17 20.82 -8.94
N PHE A 200 -34.13 20.04 -9.23
CA PHE A 200 -33.66 19.06 -8.26
C PHE A 200 -33.31 19.86 -7.00
N PRO A 201 -33.81 19.49 -5.80
CA PRO A 201 -33.30 20.08 -4.59
C PRO A 201 -31.82 19.69 -4.52
N LEU A 202 -30.96 20.63 -4.90
CA LEU A 202 -29.53 20.54 -4.68
C LEU A 202 -29.39 20.46 -3.15
N ALA A 203 -29.05 19.27 -2.63
CA ALA A 203 -28.70 19.14 -1.22
C ALA A 203 -27.51 20.06 -0.98
N THR A 204 -27.80 21.24 -0.43
CA THR A 204 -26.87 22.36 -0.25
C THR A 204 -26.19 22.33 1.11
N GLY A 205 -26.62 21.41 1.99
CA GLY A 205 -26.07 21.23 3.33
C GLY A 205 -24.99 20.17 3.36
N LYS A 206 -23.84 20.49 3.97
CA LYS A 206 -22.84 19.50 4.41
C LYS A 206 -23.18 19.12 5.85
N ILE A 207 -23.19 17.83 6.19
CA ILE A 207 -23.42 17.36 7.57
C ILE A 207 -22.18 16.59 8.02
N ALA A 208 -21.70 16.84 9.23
CA ALA A 208 -20.64 16.07 9.86
C ALA A 208 -21.17 15.37 11.11
N LEU A 209 -21.00 14.06 11.20
CA LEU A 209 -21.34 13.26 12.37
C LEU A 209 -20.05 12.95 13.16
N LEU A 210 -19.94 13.47 14.36
CA LEU A 210 -18.85 13.16 15.29
C LEU A 210 -19.33 12.07 16.25
N VAL A 211 -18.72 10.89 16.17
CA VAL A 211 -18.99 9.77 17.09
C VAL A 211 -17.74 9.53 17.92
N GLY A 212 -17.83 9.72 19.23
CA GLY A 212 -16.74 9.45 20.15
C GLY A 212 -17.20 8.58 21.30
N ASN A 213 -16.36 7.61 21.67
CA ASN A 213 -16.61 6.70 22.77
C ASN A 213 -15.65 7.01 23.92
N ASN A 214 -16.17 7.48 25.05
CA ASN A 214 -15.36 7.83 26.23
C ASN A 214 -15.18 6.65 27.20
N HIS A 215 -15.66 5.45 26.87
CA HIS A 215 -15.70 4.29 27.75
C HIS A 215 -14.68 3.19 27.41
N TYR A 216 -13.54 3.52 26.81
CA TYR A 216 -12.43 2.56 26.61
C TYR A 216 -11.68 2.25 27.92
N GLN A 217 -12.31 1.48 28.81
CA GLN A 217 -11.78 1.12 30.13
C GLN A 217 -10.39 0.44 30.11
N HIS A 218 -10.03 -0.22 29.01
CA HIS A 218 -8.79 -0.99 28.86
C HIS A 218 -7.82 -0.39 27.83
N HIS A 219 -8.20 0.68 27.13
CA HIS A 219 -7.41 1.29 26.07
C HIS A 219 -7.50 2.83 26.13
N PRO A 220 -6.86 3.47 27.13
CA PRO A 220 -6.99 4.91 27.36
C PRO A 220 -6.48 5.77 26.20
N ASN A 221 -5.56 5.24 25.37
CA ASN A 221 -5.06 5.93 24.18
C ASN A 221 -6.05 5.96 23.00
N LEU A 222 -7.19 5.26 23.11
CA LEU A 222 -8.27 5.27 22.13
C LEU A 222 -9.45 6.16 22.56
N MET A 223 -9.40 6.76 23.76
CA MET A 223 -10.40 7.72 24.20
C MET A 223 -10.29 8.99 23.35
N ALA A 224 -11.42 9.43 22.80
CA ALA A 224 -11.49 10.70 22.09
C ALA A 224 -11.24 11.83 23.11
N PRO A 225 -10.19 12.66 22.95
CA PRO A 225 -9.98 13.79 23.85
C PRO A 225 -11.15 14.76 23.66
N VAL A 226 -11.92 15.01 24.73
CA VAL A 226 -13.15 15.84 24.66
C VAL A 226 -12.85 17.23 24.10
N THR A 227 -11.68 17.79 24.41
CA THR A 227 -11.19 19.07 23.90
C THR A 227 -10.97 19.04 22.38
N ASP A 228 -10.40 17.96 21.84
CA ASP A 228 -10.09 17.83 20.41
C ASP A 228 -11.38 17.64 19.59
N VAL A 229 -12.38 16.94 20.15
CA VAL A 229 -13.69 16.80 19.49
C VAL A 229 -14.42 18.14 19.42
N PHE A 230 -14.33 18.96 20.46
CA PHE A 230 -14.89 20.30 20.47
C PHE A 230 -14.22 21.22 19.44
N GLU A 231 -12.88 21.26 19.40
CA GLU A 231 -12.14 22.04 18.40
C GLU A 231 -12.45 21.59 16.97
N LEU A 232 -12.54 20.28 16.74
CA LEU A 232 -12.91 19.71 15.44
C LEU A 232 -14.34 20.10 15.05
N SER A 233 -15.29 20.12 15.99
CA SER A 233 -16.66 20.55 15.74
C SER A 233 -16.72 22.00 15.27
N LEU A 234 -15.95 22.89 15.91
CA LEU A 234 -15.86 24.30 15.54
C LEU A 234 -15.25 24.50 14.14
N LEU A 235 -14.19 23.75 13.81
CA LEU A 235 -13.57 23.79 12.49
C LEU A 235 -14.53 23.33 11.39
N LEU A 236 -15.32 22.29 11.66
CA LEU A 236 -16.31 21.78 10.71
C LEU A 236 -17.44 22.79 10.49
N GLU A 237 -17.93 23.44 11.54
CA GLU A 237 -18.89 24.54 11.43
C GLU A 237 -18.34 25.72 10.60
N GLN A 238 -17.08 26.09 10.81
CA GLN A 238 -16.41 27.13 10.01
C GLN A 238 -16.29 26.77 8.52
N LEU A 239 -16.24 25.48 8.19
CA LEU A 239 -16.22 24.96 6.83
C LEU A 239 -17.62 24.77 6.22
N GLY A 240 -18.66 25.20 6.94
CA GLY A 240 -20.05 25.17 6.50
C GLY A 240 -20.74 23.82 6.68
N PHE A 241 -20.26 22.99 7.62
CA PHE A 241 -20.95 21.75 8.01
C PHE A 241 -21.93 22.02 9.14
N GLN A 242 -23.09 21.37 9.10
CA GLN A 242 -23.94 21.19 10.26
C GLN A 242 -23.41 19.97 11.05
N VAL A 243 -22.96 20.20 12.29
CA VAL A 243 -22.32 19.15 13.09
C VAL A 243 -23.34 18.50 14.02
N VAL A 244 -23.36 17.17 14.04
CA VAL A 244 -24.10 16.36 15.02
C VAL A 244 -23.06 15.59 15.82
N SER A 245 -23.05 15.77 17.14
CA SER A 245 -22.10 15.11 18.04
C SER A 245 -22.82 14.08 18.90
N LEU A 246 -22.36 12.83 18.83
CA LEU A 246 -22.78 11.71 19.66
C LEU A 246 -21.54 11.28 20.45
N LEU A 247 -21.36 11.92 21.61
CA LEU A 247 -20.34 11.55 22.58
C LEU A 247 -21.05 10.85 23.74
N ASP A 248 -20.69 9.60 23.98
CA ASP A 248 -21.14 8.82 25.13
C ASP A 248 -20.25 9.08 26.35
#